data_AF-A0A9P6WNX6-F1
#
_entry.id   AF-A0A9P6WNX6-F1
#
_cell.length_a   1.000
_cell.length_b   1.000
_cell.length_c   1.000
_cell.angle_alpha   90.00
_cell.angle_beta   90.00
_cell.angle_gamma   90.00
#
_symmetry.space_group_name_H-M   'P 1'
#
loop_
_entity.id
_entity.type
_entity.pdbx_description
1 polymer ?
#
loop_
_entity_poly.entity_id
_entity_poly.type
_entity_poly.pdbx_seq_one_letter_code
_entity_poly.pdbx_strand_id
1 'polypeptide(L)'
;MIDFIICFNRNGKIRLNKWFNETSIKEQRKIINLIIKNLNSNSNSNSNSNSNSNKFNLIDSISNFINFNTTILIGKKLIFKKYNNLIFMLCINDDDNLNELIYLNSIPLFVEILNFHFKNVSELDLIFNFYKLNKIIDQLFINGELISTNKDYILSNIKLIV
;
A
#
# COMPACT_ATOMS: atom_id res chain seq x y z
N MET A 1 2.50 -2.37 14.33
CA MET A 1 1.11 -2.13 13.87
C MET A 1 1.12 -1.43 12.50
N ILE A 2 0.08 -1.59 11.66
CA ILE A 2 -0.09 -0.83 10.41
C ILE A 2 -0.55 0.58 10.75
N ASP A 3 0.16 1.57 10.25
CA ASP A 3 -0.17 2.99 10.38
C ASP A 3 -1.18 3.47 9.34
N PHE A 4 -0.93 3.10 8.08
CA PHE A 4 -1.79 3.48 6.97
C PHE A 4 -1.69 2.49 5.80
N ILE A 5 -2.75 2.47 5.00
CA ILE A 5 -2.83 1.81 3.70
C ILE A 5 -3.11 2.88 2.66
N ILE A 6 -2.24 2.96 1.65
CA ILE A 6 -2.39 3.90 0.55
C ILE A 6 -2.33 3.14 -0.76
N CYS A 7 -3.22 3.50 -1.68
CA CYS A 7 -3.11 3.12 -3.09
C CYS A 7 -2.98 4.38 -3.93
N PHE A 8 -2.05 4.39 -4.86
CA PHE A 8 -1.92 5.46 -5.85
C PHE A 8 -1.65 4.87 -7.23
N ASN A 9 -1.99 5.62 -8.27
CA ASN A 9 -1.71 5.22 -9.64
C ASN A 9 -0.30 5.64 -10.08
N ARG A 10 0.10 5.25 -11.30
CA ARG A 10 1.40 5.63 -11.90
C ARG A 10 1.68 7.14 -11.93
N ASN A 11 0.63 7.96 -11.91
CA ASN A 11 0.75 9.42 -11.94
C ASN A 11 0.80 10.03 -10.53
N GLY A 12 0.87 9.20 -9.47
CA GLY A 12 0.85 9.64 -8.08
C GLY A 12 -0.53 10.08 -7.57
N LYS A 13 -1.61 9.86 -8.32
CA LYS A 13 -2.97 10.17 -7.84
C LYS A 13 -3.43 9.09 -6.87
N ILE A 14 -3.88 9.50 -5.70
CA ILE A 14 -4.33 8.62 -4.63
C ILE A 14 -5.71 8.04 -4.97
N ARG A 15 -5.85 6.73 -4.81
CA ARG A 15 -7.08 5.95 -5.03
C ARG A 15 -7.63 5.32 -3.74
N LEU A 16 -6.76 5.12 -2.75
CA LEU A 16 -7.13 4.69 -1.40
C LEU A 16 -6.25 5.43 -0.40
N ASN A 17 -6.85 5.91 0.70
CA ASN A 17 -6.16 6.61 1.77
C ASN A 17 -6.79 6.26 3.12
N LYS A 18 -6.35 5.18 3.75
CA LYS A 18 -6.82 4.73 5.07
C LYS A 18 -5.71 4.91 6.09
N TRP A 19 -5.99 5.64 7.16
CA TRP A 19 -5.09 5.82 8.30
C TRP A 19 -5.71 5.14 9.52
N PHE A 20 -4.93 4.35 10.24
CA PHE A 20 -5.38 3.69 11.47
C PHE A 20 -4.99 4.48 12.72
N ASN A 21 -3.93 5.29 12.61
CA ASN A 21 -3.50 6.18 13.68
C ASN A 21 -3.98 7.61 13.45
N GLU A 22 -4.33 8.26 14.55
CA GLU A 22 -4.65 9.69 14.56
C GLU A 22 -3.41 10.49 14.13
N THR A 23 -3.48 11.04 12.92
CA THR A 23 -2.41 11.83 12.31
C THR A 23 -3.05 13.06 11.70
N SER A 24 -2.40 14.22 11.84
CA SER A 24 -2.98 15.45 11.32
C SER A 24 -3.02 15.42 9.78
N ILE A 25 -4.07 15.97 9.17
CA ILE A 25 -4.20 16.04 7.69
C ILE A 25 -2.98 16.74 7.05
N LYS A 26 -2.38 17.70 7.76
CA LYS A 26 -1.14 18.37 7.32
C LYS A 26 0.03 17.40 7.25
N GLU A 27 0.22 16.55 8.26
CA GLU A 27 1.27 15.54 8.28
C GLU A 27 1.02 14.42 7.28
N GLN A 28 -0.22 13.94 7.17
CA GLN A 28 -0.59 12.95 6.16
C GLN A 28 -0.19 13.42 4.76
N ARG A 29 -0.52 14.68 4.40
CA ARG A 29 -0.13 15.28 3.13
C ARG A 29 1.39 15.37 2.95
N LYS A 30 2.13 15.74 4.00
CA LYS A 30 3.61 15.78 3.95
C LYS A 30 4.18 14.39 3.66
N ILE A 31 3.71 13.37 4.38
CA ILE A 31 4.15 11.97 4.20
C ILE A 31 3.84 11.49 2.78
N ILE A 32 2.61 11.70 2.30
CA ILE A 32 2.19 11.33 0.94
C ILE A 32 3.06 12.01 -0.12
N ASN A 33 3.30 13.32 0.01
CA ASN A 33 4.13 14.06 -0.93
C ASN A 33 5.59 13.57 -0.93
N LEU A 34 6.13 13.20 0.24
CA LEU A 34 7.45 12.60 0.35
C LEU A 34 7.52 11.25 -0.37
N ILE A 35 6.51 10.40 -0.18
CA ILE A 35 6.41 9.09 -0.87
C ILE A 35 6.36 9.30 -2.39
N ILE A 36 5.46 10.16 -2.88
CA ILE A 36 5.31 10.44 -4.32
C ILE A 36 6.58 11.06 -4.90
N LYS A 37 7.22 11.99 -4.18
CA LYS A 37 8.49 12.59 -4.62
C LYS A 37 9.57 11.52 -4.76
N ASN A 38 9.77 10.67 -3.75
CA ASN A 38 10.79 9.62 -3.78
C ASN A 38 10.52 8.59 -4.88
N LEU A 39 9.25 8.33 -5.23
CA LEU A 39 8.89 7.47 -6.36
C LEU A 39 9.23 8.09 -7.72
N ASN A 40 9.07 9.41 -7.87
CA ASN A 40 9.27 10.11 -9.15
C ASN A 40 10.72 10.62 -9.37
N SER A 41 11.54 10.69 -8.31
CA SER A 41 12.84 11.39 -8.33
C SER A 41 13.91 10.80 -9.26
N ASN A 42 13.75 9.59 -9.80
CA ASN A 42 14.80 8.92 -10.60
C ASN A 42 14.43 8.67 -12.07
N SER A 43 13.38 9.31 -12.63
CA SER A 43 13.14 9.19 -14.09
C SER A 43 14.16 9.95 -14.96
N ASN A 44 14.97 10.86 -14.38
CA ASN A 44 15.86 11.78 -15.11
C ASN A 44 17.29 11.86 -14.53
N SER A 45 17.98 10.74 -14.29
CA SER A 45 19.43 10.80 -14.01
C SER A 45 20.22 9.65 -14.64
N ASN A 46 20.49 9.78 -15.95
CA ASN A 46 21.80 9.38 -16.46
C ASN A 46 22.83 10.36 -15.89
N SER A 47 23.56 9.98 -14.85
CA SER A 47 24.87 10.56 -14.53
C SER A 47 25.58 9.73 -13.47
N ASN A 48 26.67 9.11 -13.91
CA ASN A 48 27.77 8.65 -13.09
C ASN A 48 28.12 9.70 -12.02
N SER A 49 28.06 9.33 -10.74
CA SER A 49 28.96 9.89 -9.72
C SER A 49 28.88 9.10 -8.43
N ASN A 50 30.03 8.50 -8.07
CA ASN A 50 30.33 8.06 -6.73
C ASN A 50 30.15 9.23 -5.75
N SER A 51 29.19 9.14 -4.85
CA SER A 51 29.22 9.90 -3.59
C SER A 51 28.31 9.22 -2.56
N ASN A 52 28.93 8.77 -1.47
CA ASN A 52 28.28 8.27 -0.28
C ASN A 52 27.30 9.33 0.27
N SER A 53 26.01 9.11 0.01
CA SER A 53 24.90 9.65 0.79
C SER A 53 23.71 8.73 0.53
N ASN A 54 22.99 8.36 1.59
CA ASN A 54 21.89 7.38 1.60
C ASN A 54 20.75 7.73 0.61
N LYS A 55 20.99 7.48 -0.67
CA LYS A 55 20.13 7.79 -1.80
C LYS A 55 19.47 6.50 -2.24
N PHE A 56 18.31 6.20 -1.64
CA PHE A 56 17.58 4.96 -1.87
C PHE A 56 16.77 5.01 -3.17
N ASN A 57 16.97 4.02 -4.04
CA ASN A 57 16.26 3.84 -5.30
C ASN A 57 15.03 2.94 -5.12
N LEU A 58 13.83 3.52 -4.99
CA LEU A 58 12.57 2.75 -5.05
C LEU A 58 12.32 2.13 -6.43
N ILE A 59 12.94 2.66 -7.50
CA ILE A 59 12.67 2.27 -8.89
C ILE A 59 13.37 0.98 -9.33
N ASP A 60 14.58 0.69 -8.84
CA ASP A 60 15.25 -0.60 -9.11
C ASP A 60 14.40 -1.78 -8.59
N SER A 61 13.58 -1.49 -7.59
CA SER A 61 12.63 -2.37 -6.92
C SER A 61 11.20 -2.34 -7.53
N ILE A 62 10.86 -1.29 -8.32
CA ILE A 62 9.60 -1.18 -9.10
C ILE A 62 9.76 -1.79 -10.51
N SER A 63 10.95 -2.34 -10.83
CA SER A 63 11.16 -3.16 -12.03
C SER A 63 10.04 -4.21 -12.14
N ASN A 64 9.63 -4.55 -13.36
CA ASN A 64 8.47 -5.40 -13.64
C ASN A 64 8.59 -6.86 -13.12
N PHE A 65 9.58 -7.14 -12.26
CA PHE A 65 9.71 -8.37 -11.49
C PHE A 65 9.15 -8.20 -10.09
N ILE A 66 8.57 -9.29 -9.59
CA ILE A 66 7.71 -9.41 -8.41
C ILE A 66 8.51 -9.26 -7.11
N ASN A 67 9.22 -8.15 -6.94
CA ASN A 67 9.97 -7.92 -5.71
C ASN A 67 9.12 -7.10 -4.76
N PHE A 68 8.75 -7.73 -3.64
CA PHE A 68 8.31 -7.01 -2.47
C PHE A 68 9.49 -6.19 -1.96
N ASN A 69 9.28 -4.90 -1.74
CA ASN A 69 10.36 -4.04 -1.31
C ASN A 69 9.95 -3.39 -0.01
N THR A 70 10.83 -3.51 0.97
CA THR A 70 10.75 -2.82 2.24
C THR A 70 11.66 -1.61 2.21
N THR A 71 11.13 -0.45 2.55
CA THR A 71 11.88 0.80 2.62
C THR A 71 11.60 1.48 3.94
N ILE A 72 12.65 1.92 4.63
CA ILE A 72 12.50 2.67 5.88
C ILE A 72 12.32 4.15 5.54
N LEU A 73 11.19 4.73 5.91
CA LEU A 73 10.91 6.16 5.84
C LEU A 73 10.55 6.64 7.25
N ILE A 74 11.33 7.59 7.79
CA ILE A 74 11.06 8.21 9.10
C ILE A 74 11.05 7.17 10.24
N GLY A 75 11.92 6.16 10.18
CA GLY A 75 11.94 5.06 11.15
C GLY A 75 10.74 4.11 11.07
N LYS A 76 9.99 4.13 9.96
CA LYS A 76 8.86 3.22 9.69
C LYS A 76 9.12 2.41 8.44
N LYS A 77 8.69 1.15 8.44
CA LYS A 77 8.85 0.23 7.31
C LYS A 77 7.66 0.37 6.36
N LEU A 78 7.94 0.60 5.08
CA LEU A 78 6.94 0.63 4.01
C LEU A 78 7.03 -0.65 3.20
N ILE A 79 5.93 -1.38 3.11
CA ILE A 79 5.76 -2.53 2.23
C ILE A 79 4.88 -2.09 1.08
N PHE A 80 5.30 -2.34 -0.16
CA PHE A 80 4.46 -2.05 -1.31
C PHE A 80 4.54 -3.12 -2.40
N LYS A 81 3.50 -3.16 -3.23
CA LYS A 81 3.44 -4.02 -4.41
C LYS A 81 2.62 -3.37 -5.52
N LYS A 82 3.13 -3.50 -6.75
CA LYS A 82 2.51 -2.97 -7.96
C LYS A 82 1.57 -3.99 -8.60
N TYR A 83 0.38 -3.54 -8.99
CA TYR A 83 -0.62 -4.28 -9.73
C TYR A 83 -1.11 -3.40 -10.89
N ASN A 84 -0.74 -3.76 -12.13
CA ASN A 84 -1.02 -3.00 -13.34
C ASN A 84 -0.59 -1.52 -13.25
N ASN A 85 -1.56 -0.61 -13.09
CA ASN A 85 -1.37 0.84 -12.98
C ASN A 85 -1.44 1.36 -11.55
N LEU A 86 -1.70 0.47 -10.58
CA LEU A 86 -1.86 0.80 -9.18
C LEU A 86 -0.68 0.29 -8.37
N ILE A 87 -0.31 1.04 -7.34
CA ILE A 87 0.67 0.63 -6.34
C ILE A 87 -0.04 0.64 -5.01
N PHE A 88 -0.06 -0.51 -4.34
CA PHE A 88 -0.60 -0.67 -3.00
C PHE A 88 0.55 -0.63 -2.02
N MET A 89 0.40 0.15 -0.96
CA MET A 89 1.42 0.39 0.05
C MET A 89 0.82 0.30 1.45
N LEU A 90 1.54 -0.37 2.34
CA LEU A 90 1.31 -0.47 3.77
C LEU A 90 2.49 0.16 4.50
N CYS A 91 2.20 0.98 5.52
CA CYS A 91 3.20 1.44 6.45
C CYS A 91 3.06 0.72 7.78
N ILE A 92 4.16 0.19 8.29
CA ILE A 92 4.23 -0.56 9.53
C ILE A 92 5.25 0.12 10.43
N ASN A 93 4.91 0.26 11.70
CA ASN A 93 5.88 0.72 12.70
C ASN A 93 6.98 -0.32 12.90
N ASP A 94 8.19 0.18 13.14
CA ASP A 94 9.38 -0.64 13.34
C ASP A 94 9.47 -1.15 14.78
N ASP A 95 8.44 -1.88 15.24
CA ASP A 95 8.47 -2.56 16.53
C ASP A 95 9.07 -3.97 16.33
N ASP A 96 10.06 -4.34 17.15
CA ASP A 96 10.94 -5.52 16.99
C ASP A 96 10.22 -6.89 16.92
N ASN A 97 8.92 -6.96 17.20
CA ASN A 97 8.14 -8.20 17.29
C ASN A 97 7.17 -8.45 16.11
N LEU A 98 7.10 -7.58 15.10
CA LEU A 98 6.15 -7.79 14.00
C LEU A 98 6.70 -8.69 12.89
N ASN A 99 5.92 -9.74 12.59
CA ASN A 99 6.13 -10.61 11.44
C ASN A 99 5.85 -9.84 10.13
N GLU A 100 6.88 -9.19 9.61
CA GLU A 100 6.88 -8.47 8.32
C GLU A 100 6.27 -9.30 7.18
N LEU A 101 6.56 -10.61 7.18
CA LEU A 101 6.06 -11.57 6.18
C LEU A 101 4.52 -11.67 6.16
N ILE A 102 3.84 -11.48 7.29
CA ILE A 102 2.38 -11.51 7.34
C ILE A 102 1.81 -10.31 6.57
N TYR A 103 2.34 -9.12 6.81
CA TYR A 103 1.92 -7.92 6.10
C TYR A 103 2.32 -7.93 4.64
N LEU A 104 3.46 -8.52 4.33
CA LEU A 104 3.90 -8.78 2.96
C LEU A 104 2.86 -9.61 2.19
N ASN A 105 2.35 -10.68 2.79
CA ASN A 105 1.31 -11.53 2.19
C ASN A 105 -0.10 -10.93 2.25
N SER A 106 -0.31 -9.88 3.05
CA SER A 106 -1.62 -9.22 3.16
C SER A 106 -2.01 -8.40 1.93
N ILE A 107 -1.05 -7.78 1.22
CA ILE A 107 -1.33 -7.00 0.00
C ILE A 107 -1.86 -7.91 -1.13
N PRO A 108 -1.22 -9.06 -1.45
CA PRO A 108 -1.78 -10.01 -2.40
C PRO A 108 -3.18 -10.50 -2.05
N LEU A 109 -3.41 -10.88 -0.78
CA LEU A 109 -4.72 -11.32 -0.31
C LEU A 109 -5.79 -10.22 -0.53
N PHE A 110 -5.46 -8.98 -0.18
CA PHE A 110 -6.35 -7.84 -0.37
C PHE A 110 -6.72 -7.65 -1.85
N VAL A 111 -5.73 -7.65 -2.75
CA VAL A 111 -5.97 -7.50 -4.19
C VAL A 111 -6.76 -8.68 -4.77
N GLU A 112 -6.55 -9.89 -4.26
CA GLU A 112 -7.31 -11.07 -4.65
C GLU A 112 -8.79 -10.98 -4.25
N ILE A 113 -9.08 -10.52 -3.03
CA ILE A 113 -10.45 -10.28 -2.55
C ILE A 113 -11.13 -9.20 -3.39
N LEU A 114 -10.42 -8.11 -3.72
CA LEU A 114 -10.92 -7.08 -4.62
C LEU A 114 -11.26 -7.65 -6.00
N ASN A 115 -10.37 -8.45 -6.58
CA ASN A 115 -10.60 -9.08 -7.88
C ASN A 115 -11.82 -10.00 -7.88
N PHE A 116 -12.01 -10.78 -6.81
CA PHE A 116 -13.17 -11.64 -6.68
C PHE A 116 -14.46 -10.81 -6.53
N HIS A 117 -14.45 -9.78 -5.69
CA HIS A 117 -15.63 -8.96 -5.42
C HIS A 117 -16.06 -8.12 -6.64
N PHE A 118 -15.11 -7.52 -7.37
CA PHE A 118 -15.39 -6.65 -8.53
C PHE A 118 -15.40 -7.39 -9.88
N LYS A 119 -15.08 -8.71 -9.90
CA LYS A 119 -14.95 -9.52 -11.13
C LYS A 119 -13.97 -8.90 -12.14
N ASN A 120 -12.69 -8.88 -11.76
CA ASN A 120 -11.56 -8.16 -12.38
C ASN A 120 -11.55 -6.67 -12.01
N VAL A 121 -10.84 -6.36 -10.92
CA VAL A 121 -10.83 -4.99 -10.39
C VAL A 121 -10.10 -4.04 -11.34
N SER A 122 -10.73 -2.91 -11.65
CA SER A 122 -10.11 -1.80 -12.37
C SER A 122 -9.83 -0.62 -11.43
N GLU A 123 -8.96 0.31 -11.86
CA GLU A 123 -8.73 1.57 -11.15
C GLU A 123 -10.03 2.40 -11.01
N LEU A 124 -10.92 2.33 -12.02
CA LEU A 124 -12.22 3.01 -11.97
C LEU A 124 -13.12 2.44 -10.87
N ASP A 125 -13.09 1.13 -10.65
CA ASP A 125 -13.90 0.51 -9.58
C ASP A 125 -13.49 1.00 -8.20
N LEU A 126 -12.19 1.18 -7.96
CA LEU A 126 -11.69 1.72 -6.70
C LEU A 126 -12.13 3.18 -6.48
N ILE A 127 -12.23 3.96 -7.55
CA ILE A 127 -12.66 5.37 -7.50
C ILE A 127 -14.16 5.47 -7.26
N PHE A 128 -14.96 4.77 -8.06
CA PHE A 128 -16.42 4.89 -8.03
C PHE A 128 -17.04 4.13 -6.84
N ASN A 129 -16.41 3.04 -6.39
CA ASN A 129 -16.91 2.21 -5.31
C ASN A 129 -16.06 2.31 -4.02
N PHE A 130 -15.58 3.52 -3.68
CA PHE A 130 -14.72 3.74 -2.51
C PHE A 130 -15.37 3.29 -1.18
N TYR A 131 -16.71 3.38 -1.07
CA TYR A 131 -17.45 2.93 0.10
C TYR A 131 -17.41 1.40 0.26
N LYS A 132 -17.53 0.63 -0.83
CA LYS A 132 -17.35 -0.83 -0.84
C LYS A 132 -15.89 -1.20 -0.55
N LEU A 133 -14.95 -0.46 -1.13
CA LEU A 133 -13.52 -0.64 -0.88
C LEU A 133 -13.18 -0.51 0.60
N ASN A 134 -13.67 0.54 1.27
CA ASN A 134 -13.48 0.74 2.71
C ASN A 134 -14.09 -0.41 3.53
N LYS A 135 -15.30 -0.86 3.19
CA LYS A 135 -15.91 -2.04 3.84
C LYS A 135 -15.05 -3.30 3.71
N ILE A 136 -14.48 -3.56 2.53
CA ILE A 136 -13.58 -4.70 2.30
C ILE A 136 -12.31 -4.57 3.14
N ILE A 137 -11.73 -3.37 3.21
CA ILE A 137 -10.56 -3.10 4.05
C ILE A 137 -10.89 -3.38 5.51
N ASP A 138 -12.05 -2.94 5.99
CA ASP A 138 -12.46 -3.14 7.39
C ASP A 138 -12.72 -4.64 7.72
N GLN A 139 -12.93 -5.51 6.74
CA GLN A 139 -12.98 -6.97 6.95
C GLN A 139 -11.60 -7.62 7.09
N LEU A 140 -10.58 -6.99 6.49
CA LEU A 140 -9.20 -7.48 6.49
C LEU A 140 -8.37 -6.88 7.63
N PHE A 141 -8.55 -5.58 7.86
CA PHE A 141 -7.76 -4.78 8.77
C PHE A 141 -8.65 -3.93 9.66
N ILE A 142 -8.48 -4.03 10.97
CA ILE A 142 -9.10 -3.13 11.95
C ILE A 142 -8.01 -2.67 12.91
N ASN A 143 -8.05 -1.39 13.26
CA ASN A 143 -7.09 -0.76 14.19
C ASN A 143 -5.62 -1.05 13.85
N GLY A 144 -5.29 -1.17 12.56
CA GLY A 144 -3.91 -1.40 12.11
C GLY A 144 -3.42 -2.85 12.27
N GLU A 145 -4.29 -3.79 12.58
CA GLU A 145 -3.97 -5.23 12.66
C GLU A 145 -4.71 -6.02 11.59
N LEU A 146 -4.09 -7.11 11.13
CA LEU A 146 -4.72 -8.04 10.18
C LEU A 146 -5.55 -9.05 10.96
N ILE A 147 -6.86 -9.10 10.68
CA ILE A 147 -7.79 -9.95 11.44
C ILE A 147 -8.07 -11.26 10.73
N SER A 148 -8.32 -11.18 9.41
CA SER A 148 -8.80 -12.31 8.64
C SER A 148 -7.83 -12.60 7.51
N THR A 149 -7.34 -13.84 7.45
CA THR A 149 -6.60 -14.39 6.30
C THR A 149 -7.47 -15.31 5.45
N ASN A 150 -8.61 -15.78 5.99
CA ASN A 150 -9.49 -16.71 5.30
C ASN A 150 -10.36 -15.98 4.26
N LYS A 151 -10.06 -16.23 2.99
CA LYS A 151 -10.77 -15.66 1.85
C LYS A 151 -12.27 -15.99 1.84
N ASP A 152 -12.66 -17.22 2.13
CA ASP A 152 -14.07 -17.64 2.08
C ASP A 152 -14.91 -16.97 3.18
N TYR A 153 -14.32 -16.81 4.37
CA TYR A 153 -14.92 -16.07 5.46
C TYR A 153 -15.11 -14.59 5.10
N ILE A 154 -14.08 -13.96 4.54
CA ILE A 154 -14.15 -12.54 4.14
C ILE A 154 -15.20 -12.35 3.03
N LEU A 155 -15.24 -13.22 2.03
CA LEU A 155 -16.17 -13.13 0.91
C LEU A 155 -17.62 -13.38 1.32
N SER A 156 -17.87 -14.30 2.25
CA SER A 156 -19.22 -14.52 2.78
C SER A 156 -19.70 -13.32 3.59
N ASN A 157 -18.85 -12.73 4.43
CA ASN A 157 -19.18 -11.51 5.17
C ASN A 157 -19.42 -10.30 4.26
N ILE A 158 -18.64 -10.13 3.19
CA ILE A 158 -18.87 -9.03 2.24
C ILE A 158 -20.25 -9.17 1.55
N LYS A 159 -20.69 -10.39 1.22
CA LYS A 159 -22.02 -10.62 0.62
C LYS A 159 -23.17 -10.28 1.55
N LEU A 160 -22.98 -10.41 2.87
CA LEU A 160 -23.99 -10.05 3.87
C LEU A 160 -24.13 -8.53 4.06
N ILE A 161 -23.18 -7.74 3.56
CA ILE A 161 -23.08 -6.30 3.76
C ILE A 161 -23.61 -5.48 2.55
N VAL A 162 -23.99 -6.16 1.46
CA VAL A 162 -24.60 -5.60 0.23
C VAL A 162 -26.11 -5.72 0.30
#